data_AF-A0A1I7KSJ6-F1
#
_entry.id   AF-A0A1I7KSJ6-F1
#
_cell.length_a   1.000
_cell.length_b   1.000
_cell.length_c   1.000
_cell.angle_alpha   90.00
_cell.angle_beta   90.00
_cell.angle_gamma   90.00
#
_symmetry.space_group_name_H-M   'P 1'
#
loop_
_entity.id
_entity.type
_entity.pdbx_description
1 polymer ?
#
loop_
_entity_poly.entity_id
_entity_poly.type
_entity_poly.pdbx_seq_one_letter_code
_entity_poly.pdbx_strand_id
1 'polypeptide(L)'
;MTEPVRQPVDGPQPLRRSRILVVDDTEDIRYFLATLLQDSYEVIAASSGEACLQVAVADRRPEIILLDVVMPGMDGYEVMSRLANDARTADIPVIFLTALSSVEEEQRGLDLGATDYITKPISPPVLLARVRLHLERSANAKRLKSLSEQLSRYLAPQVYQSLFDGSRRAEIQTQRKRLTVFFSDIKNFTVSTAQWQPDEVTFLLNSYFEEMSHIAAEYGATLDKFIGDAIVIFFGDPHTLGPQRDAVQCVKMAIAMQKRMVELRRRWKEMEVPRAFEIRIGINSGLCDVGNFGSNLRMDYTIIGREVNLAARLEQAAEPGGILVSRDTYELVKDDIRLDARDPIVVKGFAEPITVFAVHATSEAAAAAPQATVSATAPATAAARLAAAQADSDDVSLPAQVDGLDLAVGLTRAMGMKAFYLSMLQRFLEGRSDAPARIREALGAGDFKAAELLSHSLRGVSAQIGALRLPADAEALEQALHEKKPLPEIEALLVRMEASLGELVAALRSGLPPADAQGSQ
;
A
#
# COMPACT_ATOMS: atom_id res chain seq x y z
N MET A 1 -42.45 -20.27 16.68
CA MET A 1 -41.08 -20.03 17.18
C MET A 1 -40.19 -21.05 16.48
N THR A 2 -39.61 -20.63 15.36
CA THR A 2 -38.73 -21.44 14.52
C THR A 2 -37.36 -20.78 14.57
N GLU A 3 -36.39 -21.47 15.15
CA GLU A 3 -35.00 -20.99 15.23
C GLU A 3 -34.42 -20.79 13.82
N PRO A 4 -33.66 -19.71 13.59
CA PRO A 4 -32.98 -19.53 12.32
C PRO A 4 -31.79 -20.51 12.24
N VAL A 5 -31.76 -21.27 11.16
CA VAL A 5 -30.66 -22.14 10.76
C VAL A 5 -29.40 -21.29 10.58
N ARG A 6 -28.42 -21.45 11.48
CA ARG A 6 -27.07 -20.91 11.30
C ARG A 6 -26.42 -21.66 10.14
N GLN A 7 -26.20 -20.98 9.02
CA GLN A 7 -25.34 -21.50 7.96
C GLN A 7 -23.90 -21.63 8.49
N PRO A 8 -23.13 -22.66 8.07
CA PRO A 8 -21.74 -22.80 8.47
C PRO A 8 -20.94 -21.65 7.84
N VAL A 9 -20.23 -20.90 8.67
CA VAL A 9 -19.22 -19.94 8.23
C VAL A 9 -18.10 -20.75 7.56
N ASP A 10 -17.82 -20.45 6.29
CA ASP A 10 -16.70 -21.03 5.56
C ASP A 10 -15.41 -20.92 6.40
N GLY A 11 -14.75 -22.06 6.62
CA GLY A 11 -13.48 -22.11 7.35
C GLY A 11 -12.38 -21.30 6.65
N PRO A 12 -11.30 -20.93 7.36
CA PRO A 12 -10.24 -20.10 6.80
C PRO A 12 -9.58 -20.77 5.58
N GLN A 13 -9.72 -20.15 4.40
CA GLN A 13 -8.89 -20.47 3.23
C GLN A 13 -7.41 -20.22 3.55
N PRO A 14 -6.48 -21.01 3.00
CA PRO A 14 -5.07 -21.01 3.41
C PRO A 14 -4.37 -19.65 3.21
N LEU A 15 -3.63 -19.20 4.24
CA LEU A 15 -2.82 -17.98 4.22
C LEU A 15 -1.88 -17.98 3.02
N ARG A 16 -2.05 -16.99 2.14
CA ARG A 16 -1.14 -16.74 1.03
C ARG A 16 0.22 -16.34 1.62
N ARG A 17 1.25 -17.15 1.35
CA ARG A 17 2.64 -16.84 1.75
C ARG A 17 3.09 -15.55 1.09
N SER A 18 3.76 -14.68 1.86
CA SER A 18 4.33 -13.45 1.30
C SER A 18 5.35 -13.81 0.21
N ARG A 19 5.32 -13.04 -0.87
CA ARG A 19 6.12 -13.34 -2.06
C ARG A 19 7.44 -12.59 -2.04
N ILE A 20 8.55 -13.32 -2.09
CA ILE A 20 9.90 -12.76 -2.09
C ILE A 20 10.52 -12.99 -3.46
N LEU A 21 11.07 -11.94 -4.07
CA LEU A 21 11.89 -12.07 -5.26
C LEU A 21 13.36 -12.06 -4.86
N VAL A 22 14.08 -13.12 -5.20
CA VAL A 22 15.52 -13.25 -5.03
C VAL A 22 16.19 -13.04 -6.38
N VAL A 23 17.15 -12.12 -6.44
CA VAL A 23 17.87 -11.75 -7.64
C VAL A 23 19.36 -11.84 -7.38
N ASP A 24 20.03 -12.75 -8.09
CA ASP A 24 21.47 -12.94 -8.03
C ASP A 24 21.88 -13.66 -9.32
N ASP A 25 23.03 -13.35 -9.92
CA ASP A 25 23.47 -13.99 -11.16
C ASP A 25 23.98 -15.42 -10.93
N THR A 26 24.38 -15.72 -9.69
CA THR A 26 24.96 -16.98 -9.27
C THR A 26 23.89 -17.98 -8.83
N GLU A 27 23.78 -19.11 -9.54
CA GLU A 27 22.75 -20.12 -9.31
C GLU A 27 22.78 -20.70 -7.88
N ASP A 28 23.96 -20.90 -7.32
CA ASP A 28 24.14 -21.47 -5.98
C ASP A 28 23.62 -20.54 -4.89
N ILE A 29 23.80 -19.22 -5.05
CA ILE A 29 23.29 -18.21 -4.11
C ILE A 29 21.76 -18.15 -4.22
N ARG A 30 21.21 -18.16 -5.43
CA ARG A 30 19.75 -18.22 -5.64
C ARG A 30 19.14 -19.47 -5.02
N TYR A 31 19.76 -20.63 -5.22
CA TYR A 31 19.32 -21.90 -4.62
C TYR A 31 19.37 -21.82 -3.09
N PHE A 32 20.49 -21.33 -2.54
CA PHE A 32 20.64 -21.16 -1.10
C PHE A 32 19.55 -20.28 -0.49
N LEU A 33 19.31 -19.10 -1.08
CA LEU A 33 18.28 -18.15 -0.64
C LEU A 33 16.86 -18.71 -0.80
N ALA A 34 16.59 -19.41 -1.90
CA ALA A 34 15.30 -20.05 -2.13
C ALA A 34 15.04 -21.14 -1.07
N THR A 35 16.02 -22.02 -0.82
CA THR A 35 15.88 -23.07 0.20
C THR A 35 15.73 -22.51 1.60
N LEU A 36 16.40 -21.41 1.92
CA LEU A 36 16.31 -20.74 3.22
C LEU A 36 14.93 -20.10 3.46
N LEU A 37 14.26 -19.62 2.40
CA LEU A 37 13.03 -18.81 2.52
C LEU A 37 11.74 -19.58 2.17
N GLN A 38 11.82 -20.68 1.41
CA GLN A 38 10.66 -21.41 0.88
C GLN A 38 9.68 -21.94 1.93
N ASP A 39 10.14 -22.23 3.16
CA ASP A 39 9.27 -22.78 4.20
C ASP A 39 8.24 -21.76 4.70
N SER A 40 8.64 -20.47 4.73
CA SER A 40 7.83 -19.37 5.23
C SER A 40 7.22 -18.51 4.11
N TYR A 41 7.85 -18.49 2.93
CA TYR A 41 7.56 -17.53 1.88
C TYR A 41 7.35 -18.20 0.52
N GLU A 42 6.66 -17.51 -0.38
CA GLU A 42 6.61 -17.87 -1.80
C GLU A 42 7.83 -17.23 -2.48
N VAL A 43 8.85 -18.02 -2.81
CA VAL A 43 10.10 -17.49 -3.38
C VAL A 43 10.07 -17.55 -4.90
N ILE A 44 10.43 -16.46 -5.54
CA ILE A 44 10.68 -16.36 -6.98
C ILE A 44 12.15 -16.04 -7.16
N ALA A 45 12.82 -16.72 -8.09
CA ALA A 45 14.22 -16.48 -8.41
C ALA A 45 14.35 -15.81 -9.79
N ALA A 46 15.20 -14.79 -9.89
CA ALA A 46 15.59 -14.16 -11.14
C ALA A 46 17.12 -14.15 -11.25
N SER A 47 17.65 -14.43 -12.44
CA SER A 47 19.08 -14.53 -12.70
C SER A 47 19.72 -13.27 -13.27
N SER A 48 18.93 -12.21 -13.50
CA SER A 48 19.43 -10.93 -14.01
C SER A 48 18.53 -9.76 -13.60
N GLY A 49 19.03 -8.53 -13.75
CA GLY A 49 18.27 -7.30 -13.52
C GLY A 49 17.05 -7.18 -14.43
N GLU A 50 17.13 -7.57 -15.70
CA GLU A 50 15.98 -7.57 -16.62
C GLU A 50 14.88 -8.52 -16.18
N ALA A 51 15.25 -9.75 -15.77
CA ALA A 51 14.30 -10.72 -15.26
C ALA A 51 13.66 -10.21 -13.95
N CYS A 52 14.42 -9.53 -13.09
CA CYS A 52 13.89 -8.89 -11.89
C CYS A 52 12.79 -7.88 -12.23
N LEU A 53 13.05 -6.95 -13.15
CA LEU A 53 12.08 -5.93 -13.54
C LEU A 53 10.81 -6.52 -14.15
N GLN A 54 10.93 -7.57 -14.96
CA GLN A 54 9.79 -8.28 -15.54
C GLN A 54 8.90 -8.91 -14.46
N VAL A 55 9.49 -9.55 -13.46
CA VAL A 55 8.74 -10.15 -12.34
C VAL A 55 8.14 -9.08 -11.44
N ALA A 56 8.85 -7.96 -11.21
CA ALA A 56 8.40 -6.88 -10.35
C ALA A 56 7.11 -6.22 -10.85
N VAL A 57 6.90 -6.14 -12.16
CA VAL A 57 5.70 -5.52 -12.76
C VAL A 57 4.54 -6.48 -13.02
N ALA A 58 4.73 -7.79 -12.81
CA ALA A 58 3.71 -8.81 -13.03
C ALA A 58 2.47 -8.64 -12.13
N ASP A 59 1.34 -9.28 -12.48
CA ASP A 59 0.08 -9.16 -11.72
C ASP A 59 0.22 -9.54 -10.24
N ARG A 60 1.00 -10.59 -9.95
CA ARG A 60 1.35 -10.96 -8.57
C ARG A 60 2.77 -10.51 -8.25
N ARG A 61 2.88 -9.23 -7.85
CA ARG A 61 4.14 -8.59 -7.48
C ARG A 61 4.78 -9.20 -6.23
N PRO A 62 6.11 -9.15 -6.12
CA PRO A 62 6.79 -9.43 -4.87
C PRO A 62 6.49 -8.36 -3.81
N GLU A 63 6.50 -8.77 -2.55
CA GLU A 63 6.34 -7.88 -1.38
C GLU A 63 7.68 -7.38 -0.85
N ILE A 64 8.79 -8.01 -1.26
CA ILE A 64 10.16 -7.60 -0.98
C ILE A 64 11.09 -8.20 -2.04
N ILE A 65 12.16 -7.49 -2.37
CA ILE A 65 13.19 -7.94 -3.31
C ILE A 65 14.53 -8.05 -2.56
N LEU A 66 15.17 -9.20 -2.68
CA LEU A 66 16.56 -9.42 -2.29
C LEU A 66 17.40 -9.32 -3.56
N LEU A 67 18.22 -8.29 -3.67
CA LEU A 67 18.86 -7.91 -4.94
C LEU A 67 20.37 -7.88 -4.80
N ASP A 68 21.06 -8.72 -5.57
CA ASP A 68 22.50 -8.60 -5.71
C ASP A 68 22.90 -7.29 -6.36
N VAL A 69 23.98 -6.69 -5.86
CA VAL A 69 24.51 -5.43 -6.38
C VAL A 69 25.35 -5.69 -7.63
N VAL A 70 26.21 -6.71 -7.60
CA VAL A 70 27.17 -6.99 -8.67
C VAL A 70 26.61 -8.05 -9.61
N MET A 71 26.08 -7.63 -10.75
CA MET A 71 25.54 -8.55 -11.76
C MET A 71 26.03 -8.18 -13.17
N PRO A 72 26.21 -9.18 -14.08
CA PRO A 72 26.53 -8.92 -15.48
C PRO A 72 25.41 -8.15 -16.19
N GLY A 73 25.79 -7.22 -17.06
CA GLY A 73 24.85 -6.40 -17.81
C GLY A 73 24.31 -5.24 -16.97
N MET A 74 23.17 -5.47 -16.29
CA MET A 74 22.49 -4.50 -15.43
C MET A 74 22.82 -4.76 -13.97
N ASP A 75 23.44 -3.79 -13.29
CA ASP A 75 23.76 -3.88 -11.87
C ASP A 75 22.55 -3.61 -10.96
N GLY A 76 22.67 -3.95 -9.67
CA GLY A 76 21.57 -3.78 -8.71
C GLY A 76 21.18 -2.32 -8.48
N TYR A 77 22.10 -1.36 -8.67
CA TYR A 77 21.79 0.06 -8.53
C TYR A 77 20.92 0.57 -9.68
N GLU A 78 21.19 0.12 -10.91
CA GLU A 78 20.38 0.43 -12.08
C GLU A 78 18.98 -0.19 -11.96
N VAL A 79 18.87 -1.44 -11.48
CA VAL A 79 17.59 -2.08 -11.19
C VAL A 79 16.80 -1.25 -10.17
N MET A 80 17.42 -0.84 -9.06
CA MET A 80 16.77 -0.01 -8.04
C MET A 80 16.27 1.32 -8.61
N SER A 81 17.10 2.00 -9.42
CA SER A 81 16.70 3.25 -10.07
C SER A 81 15.47 3.07 -10.97
N ARG A 82 15.40 1.97 -11.73
CA ARG A 82 14.24 1.67 -12.58
C ARG A 82 12.99 1.31 -11.76
N LEU A 83 13.14 0.56 -10.66
CA LEU A 83 12.03 0.23 -9.75
C LEU A 83 11.44 1.48 -9.08
N ALA A 84 12.30 2.42 -8.66
CA ALA A 84 11.89 3.66 -8.02
C ALA A 84 11.16 4.63 -8.97
N ASN A 85 11.48 4.59 -10.27
CA ASN A 85 10.87 5.45 -11.28
C ASN A 85 9.54 4.90 -11.85
N ASP A 86 9.12 3.69 -11.47
CA ASP A 86 7.81 3.14 -11.85
C ASP A 86 6.88 3.15 -10.62
N ALA A 87 5.77 3.89 -10.73
CA ALA A 87 4.76 4.03 -9.68
C ALA A 87 4.16 2.69 -9.21
N ARG A 88 4.30 1.62 -10.01
CA ARG A 88 3.83 0.27 -9.70
C ARG A 88 4.80 -0.50 -8.79
N THR A 89 6.07 -0.14 -8.78
CA THR A 89 7.13 -0.88 -8.08
C THR A 89 7.86 -0.04 -7.04
N ALA A 90 7.65 1.28 -7.04
CA ALA A 90 8.30 2.21 -6.13
C ALA A 90 8.02 1.96 -4.64
N ASP A 91 6.94 1.24 -4.30
CA ASP A 91 6.59 0.89 -2.91
C ASP A 91 7.15 -0.47 -2.46
N ILE A 92 7.83 -1.21 -3.35
CA ILE A 92 8.39 -2.52 -3.02
C ILE A 92 9.73 -2.33 -2.30
N PRO A 93 9.88 -2.79 -1.05
CA PRO A 93 11.15 -2.69 -0.34
C PRO A 93 12.21 -3.57 -1.01
N VAL A 94 13.41 -3.00 -1.16
CA VAL A 94 14.58 -3.67 -1.72
C VAL A 94 15.66 -3.78 -0.63
N ILE A 95 16.15 -4.99 -0.42
CA ILE A 95 17.33 -5.27 0.40
C ILE A 95 18.47 -5.64 -0.54
N PHE A 96 19.56 -4.88 -0.52
CA PHE A 96 20.74 -5.23 -1.30
C PHE A 96 21.52 -6.39 -0.68
N LEU A 97 21.99 -7.29 -1.52
CA LEU A 97 22.99 -8.31 -1.18
C LEU A 97 24.31 -7.83 -1.76
N THR A 98 25.34 -7.70 -0.94
CA THR A 98 26.56 -7.01 -1.37
C THR A 98 27.81 -7.58 -0.71
N ALA A 99 28.96 -7.52 -1.38
CA ALA A 99 30.24 -7.98 -0.84
C ALA A 99 31.02 -6.90 -0.08
N LEU A 100 30.40 -5.75 0.21
CA LEU A 100 30.97 -4.50 0.74
C LEU A 100 32.32 -4.62 1.45
N SER A 101 33.30 -3.92 0.89
CA SER A 101 34.58 -3.58 1.53
C SER A 101 34.72 -2.06 1.82
N SER A 102 33.72 -1.23 1.46
CA SER A 102 33.77 0.24 1.67
C SER A 102 32.44 0.86 2.11
N VAL A 103 32.52 1.93 2.92
CA VAL A 103 31.38 2.72 3.44
C VAL A 103 30.68 3.52 2.33
N GLU A 104 31.37 3.84 1.26
CA GLU A 104 30.87 4.68 0.16
C GLU A 104 29.79 3.95 -0.67
N GLU A 105 29.92 2.64 -0.84
CA GLU A 105 28.94 1.81 -1.54
C GLU A 105 27.65 1.62 -0.71
N GLU A 106 27.75 1.49 0.61
CA GLU A 106 26.59 1.47 1.52
C GLU A 106 25.78 2.76 1.39
N GLN A 107 26.47 3.91 1.43
CA GLN A 107 25.84 5.21 1.38
C GLN A 107 25.15 5.45 0.04
N ARG A 108 25.78 5.04 -1.07
CA ARG A 108 25.17 5.11 -2.41
C ARG A 108 23.89 4.29 -2.53
N GLY A 109 23.84 3.09 -1.93
CA GLY A 109 22.63 2.26 -1.92
C GLY A 109 21.47 2.89 -1.14
N LEU A 110 21.77 3.51 0.00
CA LEU A 110 20.77 4.21 0.82
C LEU A 110 20.26 5.48 0.14
N ASP A 111 21.14 6.27 -0.49
CA ASP A 111 20.77 7.48 -1.21
C ASP A 111 19.85 7.19 -2.42
N LEU A 112 19.96 5.99 -3.00
CA LEU A 112 19.09 5.49 -4.07
C LEU A 112 17.74 4.93 -3.55
N GLY A 113 17.51 4.96 -2.24
CA GLY A 113 16.25 4.58 -1.61
C GLY A 113 16.14 3.10 -1.23
N ALA A 114 17.24 2.34 -1.22
CA ALA A 114 17.21 0.98 -0.73
C ALA A 114 16.79 0.95 0.74
N THR A 115 15.96 -0.04 1.09
CA THR A 115 15.43 -0.12 2.46
C THR A 115 16.46 -0.70 3.42
N ASP A 116 17.39 -1.53 2.91
CA ASP A 116 18.43 -2.15 3.69
C ASP A 116 19.53 -2.80 2.84
N TYR A 117 20.58 -3.31 3.48
CA TYR A 117 21.60 -4.15 2.85
C TYR A 117 22.05 -5.30 3.76
N ILE A 118 22.58 -6.36 3.15
CA ILE A 118 23.12 -7.56 3.79
C ILE A 118 24.46 -7.88 3.12
N THR A 119 25.50 -7.98 3.95
CA THR A 119 26.85 -8.35 3.52
C THR A 119 26.93 -9.85 3.22
N LYS A 120 27.59 -10.21 2.11
CA LYS A 120 28.03 -11.57 1.77
C LYS A 120 29.33 -11.86 2.56
N PRO A 121 29.54 -13.07 3.11
CA PRO A 121 28.67 -14.24 3.05
C PRO A 121 27.40 -14.08 3.87
N ILE A 122 26.28 -14.58 3.35
CA ILE A 122 24.95 -14.35 3.91
C ILE A 122 24.79 -15.15 5.19
N SER A 123 24.52 -14.45 6.29
CA SER A 123 24.13 -15.05 7.56
C SER A 123 22.62 -15.31 7.58
N PRO A 124 22.17 -16.59 7.61
CA PRO A 124 20.74 -16.93 7.65
C PRO A 124 19.93 -16.21 8.73
N PRO A 125 20.36 -16.16 10.02
CA PRO A 125 19.57 -15.50 11.05
C PRO A 125 19.40 -13.99 10.80
N VAL A 126 20.42 -13.35 10.23
CA VAL A 126 20.36 -11.92 9.89
C VAL A 126 19.40 -11.68 8.72
N LEU A 127 19.48 -12.50 7.67
CA LEU A 127 18.58 -12.41 6.52
C LEU A 127 17.12 -12.58 6.94
N LEU A 128 16.80 -13.65 7.65
CA LEU A 128 15.44 -13.94 8.11
C LEU A 128 14.88 -12.83 8.99
N ALA A 129 15.69 -12.30 9.90
CA ALA A 129 15.29 -11.19 10.77
C ALA A 129 14.99 -9.91 9.98
N ARG A 130 15.87 -9.53 9.03
CA ARG A 130 15.69 -8.32 8.20
C ARG A 130 14.50 -8.44 7.26
N VAL A 131 14.35 -9.57 6.57
CA VAL A 131 13.20 -9.85 5.69
C VAL A 131 11.89 -9.73 6.48
N ARG A 132 11.81 -10.38 7.64
CA ARG A 132 10.64 -10.32 8.50
C ARG A 132 10.32 -8.89 8.96
N LEU A 133 11.33 -8.15 9.41
CA LEU A 133 11.18 -6.77 9.87
C LEU A 133 10.58 -5.88 8.78
N HIS A 134 11.11 -5.95 7.56
CA HIS A 134 10.66 -5.09 6.46
C HIS A 134 9.29 -5.48 5.93
N LEU A 135 8.97 -6.77 5.89
CA LEU A 135 7.62 -7.24 5.57
C LEU A 135 6.59 -6.79 6.62
N GLU A 136 6.89 -6.92 7.91
CA GLU A 136 6.01 -6.47 9.00
C GLU A 136 5.82 -4.94 8.95
N ARG A 137 6.87 -4.18 8.68
CA ARG A 137 6.80 -2.71 8.53
C ARG A 137 5.92 -2.30 7.36
N SER A 138 6.11 -2.91 6.18
CA SER A 138 5.30 -2.64 4.99
C SER A 138 3.83 -3.02 5.22
N ALA A 139 3.57 -4.18 5.83
CA ALA A 139 2.22 -4.62 6.17
C ALA A 139 1.53 -3.67 7.17
N ASN A 140 2.24 -3.20 8.20
CA ASN A 140 1.70 -2.27 9.18
C ASN A 140 1.39 -0.90 8.55
N ALA A 141 2.25 -0.39 7.68
CA ALA A 141 2.01 0.86 6.96
C ALA A 141 0.76 0.75 6.07
N LYS A 142 0.63 -0.34 5.30
CA LYS A 142 -0.55 -0.63 4.48
C LYS A 142 -1.81 -0.77 5.33
N ARG A 143 -1.72 -1.41 6.50
CA ARG A 143 -2.83 -1.58 7.45
C ARG A 143 -3.26 -0.26 8.10
N LEU A 144 -2.30 0.59 8.48
CA LEU A 144 -2.62 1.89 9.06
C LEU A 144 -3.30 2.79 8.01
N LYS A 145 -2.81 2.76 6.77
CA LYS A 145 -3.44 3.44 5.64
C LYS A 145 -4.87 2.94 5.40
N SER A 146 -5.08 1.62 5.35
CA SER A 146 -6.43 1.06 5.13
C SER A 146 -7.37 1.35 6.29
N LEU A 147 -6.91 1.28 7.54
CA LEU A 147 -7.72 1.64 8.71
C LEU A 147 -8.08 3.13 8.68
N SER A 148 -7.12 3.97 8.32
CA SER A 148 -7.34 5.40 8.11
C SER A 148 -8.41 5.66 7.04
N GLU A 149 -8.31 5.02 5.88
CA GLU A 149 -9.32 5.09 4.80
C GLU A 149 -10.69 4.53 5.22
N GLN A 150 -10.72 3.51 6.10
CA GLN A 150 -11.98 3.00 6.64
C GLN A 150 -12.63 4.00 7.60
N LEU A 151 -11.83 4.61 8.48
CA LEU A 151 -12.28 5.63 9.42
C LEU A 151 -12.69 6.93 8.72
N SER A 152 -12.06 7.26 7.59
CA SER A 152 -12.40 8.45 6.79
C SER A 152 -13.84 8.43 6.29
N ARG A 153 -14.45 7.25 6.12
CA ARG A 153 -15.87 7.12 5.74
C ARG A 153 -16.85 7.56 6.84
N TYR A 154 -16.37 7.69 8.07
CA TYR A 154 -17.16 8.15 9.22
C TYR A 154 -16.84 9.60 9.61
N LEU A 155 -15.93 10.25 8.90
CA LEU A 155 -15.53 11.64 9.13
C LEU A 155 -15.85 12.46 7.88
N ALA A 156 -16.20 13.73 8.03
CA ALA A 156 -16.29 14.61 6.87
C ALA A 156 -14.93 14.65 6.13
N PRO A 157 -14.89 14.57 4.78
CA PRO A 157 -13.64 14.49 4.01
C PRO A 157 -12.62 15.57 4.37
N GLN A 158 -13.12 16.78 4.69
CA GLN A 158 -12.29 17.92 5.05
C GLN A 158 -11.66 17.80 6.45
N VAL A 159 -12.35 17.15 7.40
CA VAL A 159 -11.81 16.89 8.75
C VAL A 159 -10.69 15.86 8.67
N TYR A 160 -10.89 14.81 7.88
CA TYR A 160 -9.86 13.81 7.59
C TYR A 160 -8.59 14.45 7.03
N GLN A 161 -8.70 15.28 5.98
CA GLN A 161 -7.54 15.95 5.38
C GLN A 161 -6.78 16.81 6.40
N SER A 162 -7.49 17.60 7.22
CA SER A 162 -6.88 18.48 8.23
C SER A 162 -6.24 17.74 9.43
N LEU A 163 -6.61 16.48 9.66
CA LEU A 163 -5.98 15.63 10.68
C LEU A 163 -4.72 14.94 10.13
N PHE A 164 -4.73 14.58 8.83
CA PHE A 164 -3.62 13.91 8.17
C PHE A 164 -2.48 14.84 7.78
N ASP A 165 -2.78 16.08 7.39
CA ASP A 165 -1.77 17.10 7.07
C ASP A 165 -1.11 17.71 8.33
N GLY A 166 -1.60 17.35 9.53
CA GLY A 166 -1.10 17.84 10.81
C GLY A 166 -1.46 19.30 11.11
N SER A 167 -2.31 19.94 10.29
CA SER A 167 -2.71 21.35 10.43
C SER A 167 -3.69 21.60 11.58
N ARG A 168 -4.45 20.57 11.99
CA ARG A 168 -5.38 20.64 13.14
C ARG A 168 -5.18 19.50 14.12
N ARG A 169 -5.26 19.82 15.41
CA ARG A 169 -5.39 18.84 16.49
C ARG A 169 -6.87 18.59 16.78
N ALA A 170 -7.22 17.36 17.17
CA ALA A 170 -8.55 17.00 17.65
C ALA A 170 -8.79 17.57 19.07
N GLU A 171 -8.76 18.90 19.20
CA GLU A 171 -9.08 19.64 20.42
C GLU A 171 -10.47 20.30 20.26
N ILE A 172 -11.19 20.48 21.37
CA ILE A 172 -12.47 21.20 21.39
C ILE A 172 -12.16 22.69 21.14
N GLN A 173 -12.39 23.14 19.92
CA GLN A 173 -12.15 24.51 19.50
C GLN A 173 -13.27 24.96 18.57
N THR A 174 -13.81 26.15 18.82
CA THR A 174 -14.86 26.76 18.00
C THR A 174 -14.41 28.12 17.48
N GLN A 175 -14.92 28.50 16.32
CA GLN A 175 -14.67 29.80 15.68
C GLN A 175 -15.99 30.37 15.18
N ARG A 176 -16.19 31.67 15.40
CA ARG A 176 -17.37 32.38 14.88
C ARG A 176 -17.10 32.87 13.46
N LYS A 177 -17.81 32.31 12.48
CA LYS A 177 -17.61 32.59 11.05
C LYS A 177 -18.92 32.87 10.34
N ARG A 178 -18.85 33.62 9.24
CA ARG A 178 -20.00 33.83 8.36
C ARG A 178 -20.05 32.66 7.39
N LEU A 179 -21.07 31.82 7.51
CA LEU A 179 -21.26 30.60 6.73
C LEU A 179 -22.56 30.68 5.95
N THR A 180 -22.63 29.94 4.84
CA THR A 180 -23.90 29.66 4.16
C THR A 180 -24.31 28.23 4.49
N VAL A 181 -25.45 28.09 5.13
CA VAL A 181 -25.98 26.83 5.65
C VAL A 181 -27.10 26.33 4.77
N PHE A 182 -27.03 25.05 4.41
CA PHE A 182 -27.98 24.31 3.62
C PHE A 182 -28.63 23.22 4.49
N PHE A 183 -29.95 23.16 4.44
CA PHE A 183 -30.74 22.05 4.98
C PHE A 183 -31.59 21.46 3.87
N SER A 184 -31.63 20.13 3.80
CA SER A 184 -32.65 19.42 3.04
C SER A 184 -33.32 18.36 3.88
N ASP A 185 -34.59 18.07 3.58
CA ASP A 185 -35.39 17.03 4.21
C ASP A 185 -36.20 16.28 3.15
N ILE A 186 -36.52 15.01 3.42
CA ILE A 186 -37.35 14.20 2.53
C ILE A 186 -38.82 14.37 2.92
N LYS A 187 -39.65 14.83 1.98
CA LYS A 187 -41.08 14.98 2.26
C LYS A 187 -41.73 13.64 2.61
N ASN A 188 -42.53 13.65 3.68
CA ASN A 188 -43.37 12.53 4.12
C ASN A 188 -42.59 11.26 4.48
N PHE A 189 -41.28 11.35 4.76
CA PHE A 189 -40.46 10.20 5.08
C PHE A 189 -41.07 9.33 6.19
N THR A 190 -41.51 9.93 7.29
CA THR A 190 -42.15 9.21 8.43
C THR A 190 -43.47 8.50 8.08
N VAL A 191 -44.23 9.01 7.10
CA VAL A 191 -45.51 8.42 6.68
C VAL A 191 -45.29 7.34 5.61
N SER A 192 -44.27 7.52 4.76
CA SER A 192 -43.92 6.60 3.69
C SER A 192 -43.15 5.38 4.17
N THR A 193 -42.30 5.50 5.20
CA THR A 193 -41.53 4.38 5.78
C THR A 193 -42.39 3.32 6.44
N ALA A 194 -43.62 3.65 6.86
CA ALA A 194 -44.58 2.68 7.39
C ALA A 194 -45.16 1.73 6.32
N GLN A 195 -44.96 2.04 5.04
CA GLN A 195 -45.51 1.29 3.91
C GLN A 195 -44.43 0.64 3.03
N TRP A 196 -43.16 0.86 3.33
CA TRP A 196 -42.02 0.29 2.61
C TRP A 196 -41.45 -0.91 3.37
N GLN A 197 -40.82 -1.85 2.65
CA GLN A 197 -40.01 -2.85 3.32
C GLN A 197 -38.69 -2.21 3.81
N PRO A 198 -38.15 -2.62 4.97
CA PRO A 198 -36.92 -2.05 5.53
C PRO A 198 -35.73 -2.02 4.56
N ASP A 199 -35.59 -3.05 3.72
CA ASP A 199 -34.49 -3.16 2.76
C ASP A 199 -34.62 -2.14 1.61
N GLU A 200 -35.86 -1.87 1.17
CA GLU A 200 -36.14 -0.87 0.13
C GLU A 200 -35.86 0.55 0.63
N VAL A 201 -36.23 0.86 1.89
CA VAL A 201 -35.95 2.16 2.52
C VAL A 201 -34.44 2.39 2.58
N THR A 202 -33.70 1.36 3.00
CA THR A 202 -32.26 1.41 3.16
C THR A 202 -31.57 1.63 1.81
N PHE A 203 -32.00 0.93 0.77
CA PHE A 203 -31.47 1.13 -0.59
C PHE A 203 -31.72 2.54 -1.12
N LEU A 204 -32.96 3.05 -0.99
CA LEU A 204 -33.32 4.37 -1.49
C LEU A 204 -32.58 5.50 -0.74
N LEU A 205 -32.48 5.39 0.59
CA LEU A 205 -31.74 6.35 1.40
C LEU A 205 -30.24 6.34 1.08
N ASN A 206 -29.62 5.16 0.99
CA ASN A 206 -28.20 5.08 0.67
C ASN A 206 -27.91 5.62 -0.73
N SER A 207 -28.74 5.27 -1.73
CA SER A 207 -28.62 5.81 -3.10
C SER A 207 -28.79 7.33 -3.13
N TYR A 208 -29.70 7.88 -2.32
CA TYR A 208 -29.88 9.31 -2.18
C TYR A 208 -28.68 9.98 -1.51
N PHE A 209 -28.25 9.50 -0.35
CA PHE A 209 -27.12 10.06 0.39
C PHE A 209 -25.82 10.00 -0.40
N GLU A 210 -25.58 8.93 -1.15
CA GLU A 210 -24.40 8.79 -2.02
C GLU A 210 -24.36 9.90 -3.08
N GLU A 211 -25.44 10.07 -3.85
CA GLU A 211 -25.51 11.07 -4.93
C GLU A 211 -25.46 12.51 -4.39
N MET A 212 -26.16 12.79 -3.28
CA MET A 212 -26.09 14.12 -2.66
C MET A 212 -24.70 14.43 -2.11
N SER A 213 -24.04 13.45 -1.49
CA SER A 213 -22.68 13.63 -0.97
C SER A 213 -21.68 13.89 -2.09
N HIS A 214 -21.82 13.20 -3.23
CA HIS A 214 -21.00 13.46 -4.42
C HIS A 214 -21.17 14.88 -4.96
N ILE A 215 -22.40 15.35 -5.10
CA ILE A 215 -22.68 16.73 -5.53
C ILE A 215 -22.12 17.73 -4.51
N ALA A 216 -22.30 17.49 -3.21
CA ALA A 216 -21.77 18.37 -2.17
C ALA A 216 -20.23 18.52 -2.29
N ALA A 217 -19.52 17.41 -2.50
CA ALA A 217 -18.07 17.42 -2.68
C ALA A 217 -17.62 18.17 -3.95
N GLU A 218 -18.31 17.98 -5.08
CA GLU A 218 -18.00 18.65 -6.36
C GLU A 218 -18.05 20.18 -6.25
N TYR A 219 -19.01 20.69 -5.48
CA TYR A 219 -19.18 22.13 -5.25
C TYR A 219 -18.27 22.68 -4.14
N GLY A 220 -17.50 21.82 -3.46
CA GLY A 220 -16.61 22.22 -2.37
C GLY A 220 -17.32 22.47 -1.03
N ALA A 221 -18.49 21.86 -0.84
CA ALA A 221 -19.27 21.99 0.37
C ALA A 221 -18.73 21.10 1.51
N THR A 222 -18.95 21.53 2.75
CA THR A 222 -18.67 20.71 3.92
C THR A 222 -19.96 20.04 4.38
N LEU A 223 -20.00 18.71 4.27
CA LEU A 223 -21.09 17.89 4.79
C LEU A 223 -20.93 17.76 6.31
N ASP A 224 -21.90 18.29 7.07
CA ASP A 224 -21.89 18.22 8.53
C ASP A 224 -22.36 16.83 8.99
N LYS A 225 -23.62 16.50 8.74
CA LYS A 225 -24.21 15.20 9.12
C LYS A 225 -25.52 14.91 8.40
N PHE A 226 -25.94 13.65 8.54
CA PHE A 226 -27.30 13.19 8.25
C PHE A 226 -28.12 13.15 9.56
N ILE A 227 -29.32 13.71 9.54
CA ILE A 227 -30.26 13.69 10.68
C ILE A 227 -31.53 12.98 10.23
N GLY A 228 -31.60 11.66 10.44
CA GLY A 228 -32.67 10.86 9.86
C GLY A 228 -32.58 10.89 8.34
N ASP A 229 -33.58 11.49 7.69
CA ASP A 229 -33.66 11.74 6.25
C ASP A 229 -33.15 13.13 5.82
N ALA A 230 -32.80 13.98 6.78
CA ALA A 230 -32.30 15.32 6.50
C ALA A 230 -30.78 15.34 6.27
N ILE A 231 -30.33 16.28 5.42
CA ILE A 231 -28.91 16.55 5.14
C ILE A 231 -28.58 17.97 5.60
N VAL A 232 -27.50 18.10 6.36
CA VAL A 232 -26.96 19.40 6.80
C VAL A 232 -25.61 19.63 6.13
N ILE A 233 -25.50 20.71 5.36
CA ILE A 233 -24.30 21.10 4.62
C ILE A 233 -24.02 22.58 4.90
N PHE A 234 -22.76 22.98 4.84
CA PHE A 234 -22.42 24.40 4.86
C PHE A 234 -21.20 24.73 4.01
N PHE A 235 -21.07 26.02 3.70
CA PHE A 235 -19.93 26.61 3.01
C PHE A 235 -19.28 27.68 3.89
N GLY A 236 -17.95 27.82 3.77
CA GLY A 236 -17.16 28.84 4.45
C GLY A 236 -16.21 28.34 5.54
N ASP A 237 -16.22 27.04 5.88
CA ASP A 237 -15.17 26.36 6.66
C ASP A 237 -15.03 24.89 6.19
N PRO A 238 -13.82 24.30 6.17
CA PRO A 238 -12.53 24.93 6.49
C PRO A 238 -11.99 25.86 5.39
N HIS A 239 -12.55 25.77 4.18
CA HIS A 239 -12.19 26.61 3.05
C HIS A 239 -13.35 27.56 2.72
N THR A 240 -12.99 28.78 2.31
CA THR A 240 -13.95 29.82 1.88
C THR A 240 -13.42 30.47 0.61
N LEU A 241 -14.32 30.72 -0.35
CA LEU A 241 -14.07 31.55 -1.53
C LEU A 241 -14.53 33.01 -1.30
N GLY A 242 -14.92 33.34 -0.07
CA GLY A 242 -15.59 34.56 0.32
C GLY A 242 -17.11 34.38 0.41
N PRO A 243 -17.80 35.10 1.33
CA PRO A 243 -19.22 34.86 1.64
C PRO A 243 -20.16 34.87 0.42
N GLN A 244 -19.89 35.75 -0.56
CA GLN A 244 -20.69 35.84 -1.77
C GLN A 244 -20.54 34.60 -2.65
N ARG A 245 -19.30 34.20 -2.95
CA ARG A 245 -19.02 33.02 -3.80
C ARG A 245 -19.47 31.73 -3.13
N ASP A 246 -19.28 31.61 -1.82
CA ASP A 246 -19.75 30.48 -1.02
C ASP A 246 -21.28 30.35 -1.09
N ALA A 247 -22.01 31.48 -0.98
CA ALA A 247 -23.46 31.50 -1.14
C ALA A 247 -23.91 31.11 -2.56
N VAL A 248 -23.24 31.62 -3.59
CA VAL A 248 -23.53 31.27 -4.99
C VAL A 248 -23.30 29.77 -5.25
N GLN A 249 -22.18 29.20 -4.77
CA GLN A 249 -21.90 27.77 -4.91
C GLN A 249 -22.94 26.92 -4.17
N CYS A 250 -23.34 27.33 -2.97
CA CYS A 250 -24.38 26.65 -2.20
C CYS A 250 -25.72 26.60 -2.95
N VAL A 251 -26.16 27.70 -3.54
CA VAL A 251 -27.42 27.73 -4.30
C VAL A 251 -27.30 26.93 -5.62
N LYS A 252 -26.15 26.97 -6.30
CA LYS A 252 -25.91 26.12 -7.49
C LYS A 252 -25.91 24.63 -7.15
N MET A 253 -25.27 24.24 -6.04
CA MET A 253 -25.30 22.89 -5.49
C MET A 253 -26.74 22.46 -5.21
N ALA A 254 -27.56 23.31 -4.58
CA ALA A 254 -28.97 23.04 -4.33
C ALA A 254 -29.78 22.78 -5.61
N ILE A 255 -29.55 23.58 -6.66
CA ILE A 255 -30.16 23.38 -7.98
C ILE A 255 -29.71 22.04 -8.58
N ALA A 256 -28.42 21.71 -8.50
CA ALA A 256 -27.89 20.44 -9.00
C ALA A 256 -28.48 19.23 -8.26
N MET A 257 -28.64 19.31 -6.94
CA MET A 257 -29.29 18.29 -6.12
C MET A 257 -30.77 18.10 -6.51
N GLN A 258 -31.53 19.18 -6.72
CA GLN A 258 -32.92 19.07 -7.17
C GLN A 258 -33.03 18.42 -8.56
N LYS A 259 -32.12 18.75 -9.49
CA LYS A 259 -32.06 18.09 -10.81
C LYS A 259 -31.75 16.60 -10.68
N ARG A 260 -30.74 16.24 -9.88
CA ARG A 260 -30.37 14.84 -9.66
C ARG A 260 -31.51 14.05 -9.03
N MET A 261 -32.31 14.66 -8.15
CA MET A 261 -33.51 14.04 -7.61
C MET A 261 -34.55 13.71 -8.69
N VAL A 262 -34.73 14.54 -9.71
CA VAL A 262 -35.62 14.21 -10.85
C VAL A 262 -35.13 12.93 -11.56
N GLU A 263 -33.82 12.82 -11.78
CA GLU A 263 -33.21 11.65 -12.41
C GLU A 263 -33.33 10.38 -11.55
N LEU A 264 -33.05 10.49 -10.25
CA LEU A 264 -33.16 9.38 -9.31
C LEU A 264 -34.60 8.87 -9.21
N ARG A 265 -35.58 9.77 -9.13
CA ARG A 265 -37.00 9.38 -9.11
C ARG A 265 -37.40 8.63 -10.38
N ARG A 266 -36.89 9.03 -11.55
CA ARG A 266 -37.12 8.30 -12.81
C ARG A 266 -36.52 6.89 -12.74
N ARG A 267 -35.26 6.77 -12.30
CA ARG A 267 -34.56 5.49 -12.16
C ARG A 267 -35.25 4.54 -11.17
N TRP A 268 -35.69 5.06 -10.02
CA TRP A 268 -36.41 4.24 -9.03
C TRP A 268 -37.77 3.77 -9.55
N LYS A 269 -38.46 4.61 -10.33
CA LYS A 269 -39.72 4.22 -10.98
C LYS A 269 -39.53 3.08 -12.00
N GLU A 270 -38.42 3.09 -12.74
CA GLU A 270 -38.06 2.01 -13.67
C GLU A 270 -37.75 0.69 -12.94
N MET A 271 -37.28 0.76 -11.69
CA MET A 271 -37.07 -0.40 -10.82
C MET A 271 -38.34 -0.79 -10.04
N GLU A 272 -39.51 -0.36 -10.51
CA GLU A 272 -40.83 -0.66 -9.91
C GLU A 272 -41.00 -0.18 -8.47
N VAL A 273 -40.15 0.74 -7.99
CA VAL A 273 -40.30 1.34 -6.65
C VAL A 273 -41.51 2.29 -6.68
N PRO A 274 -42.60 1.97 -5.96
CA PRO A 274 -43.92 2.56 -6.22
C PRO A 274 -44.07 4.01 -5.76
N ARG A 275 -43.15 4.53 -4.92
CA ARG A 275 -43.20 5.90 -4.40
C ARG A 275 -41.81 6.48 -4.21
N ALA A 276 -41.38 7.26 -5.19
CA ALA A 276 -40.17 8.07 -5.10
C ALA A 276 -40.45 9.36 -4.32
N PHE A 277 -39.47 9.83 -3.53
CA PHE A 277 -39.65 10.99 -2.66
C PHE A 277 -39.06 12.28 -3.25
N GLU A 278 -39.56 13.41 -2.75
CA GLU A 278 -39.09 14.75 -3.09
C GLU A 278 -38.33 15.36 -1.92
N ILE A 279 -37.33 16.17 -2.24
CA ILE A 279 -36.60 16.93 -1.23
C ILE A 279 -37.07 18.38 -1.23
N ARG A 280 -37.07 18.94 -0.04
CA ARG A 280 -37.22 20.37 0.20
C ARG A 280 -35.87 20.93 0.61
N ILE A 281 -35.59 22.17 0.26
CA ILE A 281 -34.30 22.79 0.57
C ILE A 281 -34.51 24.19 1.15
N GLY A 282 -33.78 24.47 2.24
CA GLY A 282 -33.68 25.77 2.89
C GLY A 282 -32.24 26.23 3.00
N ILE A 283 -31.97 27.49 2.63
CA ILE A 283 -30.61 28.05 2.65
C ILE A 283 -30.60 29.39 3.40
N ASN A 284 -29.65 29.55 4.33
CA ASN A 284 -29.44 30.81 5.04
C ASN A 284 -27.95 31.12 5.19
N SER A 285 -27.58 32.39 5.03
CA SER A 285 -26.21 32.88 5.20
C SER A 285 -26.13 33.77 6.44
N GLY A 286 -25.25 33.46 7.38
CA GLY A 286 -25.18 34.20 8.65
C GLY A 286 -23.97 33.84 9.51
N LEU A 287 -23.83 34.50 10.66
CA LEU A 287 -22.77 34.22 11.62
C LEU A 287 -23.12 32.99 12.47
N CYS A 288 -22.32 31.95 12.35
CA CYS A 288 -22.44 30.69 13.08
C CYS A 288 -21.14 30.39 13.85
N ASP A 289 -21.24 29.58 14.90
CA ASP A 289 -20.08 28.98 15.54
C ASP A 289 -19.80 27.62 14.86
N VAL A 290 -18.58 27.42 14.37
CA VAL A 290 -18.14 26.20 13.71
C VAL A 290 -16.91 25.63 14.40
N GLY A 291 -16.84 24.32 14.57
CA GLY A 291 -15.71 23.68 15.22
C GLY A 291 -16.03 22.30 15.77
N ASN A 292 -15.09 21.77 16.56
CA ASN A 292 -15.28 20.51 17.27
C ASN A 292 -16.13 20.76 18.52
N PHE A 293 -17.33 20.20 18.55
CA PHE A 293 -18.20 20.20 19.72
C PHE A 293 -18.30 18.79 20.31
N GLY A 294 -18.37 18.66 21.64
CA GLY A 294 -18.56 17.37 22.30
C GLY A 294 -17.70 17.19 23.54
N SER A 295 -17.20 15.97 23.73
CA SER A 295 -16.34 15.56 24.85
C SER A 295 -15.15 14.73 24.36
N ASN A 296 -14.22 14.38 25.24
CA ASN A 296 -13.07 13.53 24.90
C ASN A 296 -13.44 12.14 24.35
N LEU A 297 -14.68 11.67 24.59
CA LEU A 297 -15.17 10.38 24.10
C LEU A 297 -15.85 10.46 22.73
N ARG A 298 -16.38 11.63 22.37
CA ARG A 298 -17.11 11.86 21.12
C ARG A 298 -17.07 13.34 20.77
N MET A 299 -16.50 13.65 19.63
CA MET A 299 -16.44 14.99 19.06
C MET A 299 -17.10 14.96 17.69
N ASP A 300 -18.01 15.90 17.47
CA ASP A 300 -18.63 16.15 16.18
C ASP A 300 -18.14 17.53 15.70
N TYR A 301 -17.51 17.55 14.54
CA TYR A 301 -17.20 18.81 13.88
C TYR A 301 -18.47 19.32 13.18
N THR A 302 -19.06 20.40 13.69
CA THR A 302 -20.41 20.82 13.31
C THR A 302 -20.60 22.33 13.45
N ILE A 303 -21.72 22.83 12.95
CA ILE A 303 -22.14 24.22 13.06
C ILE A 303 -23.26 24.38 14.09
N ILE A 304 -23.18 25.43 14.90
CA ILE A 304 -24.22 25.78 15.88
C ILE A 304 -24.53 27.27 15.75
N GLY A 305 -25.82 27.60 15.82
CA GLY A 305 -26.25 28.99 15.87
C GLY A 305 -27.71 29.18 15.50
N ARG A 306 -28.22 30.38 15.80
CA ARG A 306 -29.56 30.80 15.39
C ARG A 306 -29.75 30.72 13.87
N GLU A 307 -28.72 31.06 13.12
CA GLU A 307 -28.72 31.08 11.66
C GLU A 307 -28.83 29.67 11.04
N VAL A 308 -28.33 28.65 11.75
CA VAL A 308 -28.50 27.23 11.38
C VAL A 308 -29.96 26.83 11.51
N ASN A 309 -30.61 27.21 12.61
CA ASN A 309 -32.04 26.93 12.82
C ASN A 309 -32.91 27.63 11.78
N LEU A 310 -32.53 28.83 11.32
CA LEU A 310 -33.26 29.53 10.25
C LEU A 310 -33.27 28.72 8.95
N ALA A 311 -32.12 28.19 8.51
CA ALA A 311 -32.05 27.35 7.32
C ALA A 311 -32.98 26.14 7.41
N ALA A 312 -33.01 25.46 8.57
CA ALA A 312 -33.93 24.35 8.80
C ALA A 312 -35.42 24.77 8.75
N ARG A 313 -35.76 25.99 9.17
CA ARG A 313 -37.15 26.49 9.06
C ARG A 313 -37.54 26.88 7.62
N LEU A 314 -36.59 27.39 6.85
CA LEU A 314 -36.79 27.69 5.43
C LEU A 314 -37.06 26.40 4.64
N GLU A 315 -36.33 25.33 4.96
CA GLU A 315 -36.56 24.01 4.37
C GLU A 315 -37.99 23.54 4.65
N GLN A 316 -38.43 23.59 5.91
CA GLN A 316 -39.77 23.14 6.30
C GLN A 316 -40.89 23.92 5.60
N ALA A 317 -40.65 25.20 5.31
CA ALA A 317 -41.58 26.07 4.60
C ALA A 317 -41.51 25.93 3.08
N ALA A 318 -40.50 25.26 2.53
CA ALA A 318 -40.34 25.10 1.10
C ALA A 318 -41.39 24.13 0.52
N GLU A 319 -41.84 24.44 -0.69
CA GLU A 319 -42.65 23.50 -1.47
C GLU A 319 -41.80 22.27 -1.86
N PRO A 320 -42.41 21.09 -2.07
CA PRO A 320 -41.70 19.90 -2.51
C PRO A 320 -40.98 20.14 -3.84
N GLY A 321 -39.69 19.80 -3.92
CA GLY A 321 -38.85 20.13 -5.08
C GLY A 321 -38.42 21.60 -5.14
N GLY A 322 -38.80 22.40 -4.15
CA GLY A 322 -38.47 23.82 -4.03
C GLY A 322 -37.19 24.09 -3.25
N ILE A 323 -36.64 25.27 -3.48
CA ILE A 323 -35.51 25.83 -2.75
C ILE A 323 -35.94 27.20 -2.23
N LEU A 324 -35.94 27.38 -0.91
CA LEU A 324 -36.16 28.67 -0.26
C LEU A 324 -34.88 29.21 0.35
N VAL A 325 -34.65 30.52 0.19
CA VAL A 325 -33.50 31.21 0.76
C VAL A 325 -33.92 32.42 1.58
N SER A 326 -33.11 32.78 2.58
CA SER A 326 -33.31 34.00 3.38
C SER A 326 -32.95 35.27 2.60
N ARG A 327 -33.32 36.43 3.16
CA ARG A 327 -32.87 37.74 2.65
C ARG A 327 -31.35 37.86 2.60
N ASP A 328 -30.66 37.42 3.64
CA ASP A 328 -29.19 37.54 3.71
C ASP A 328 -28.50 36.72 2.62
N THR A 329 -29.02 35.53 2.31
CA THR A 329 -28.54 34.74 1.17
C THR A 329 -28.91 35.40 -0.16
N TYR A 330 -30.14 35.90 -0.31
CA TYR A 330 -30.59 36.60 -1.52
C TYR A 330 -29.67 37.78 -1.88
N GLU A 331 -29.33 38.63 -0.91
CA GLU A 331 -28.43 39.78 -1.13
C GLU A 331 -27.05 39.37 -1.67
N LEU A 332 -26.58 38.17 -1.31
CA LEU A 332 -25.30 37.63 -1.79
C LEU A 332 -25.38 37.02 -3.19
N VAL A 333 -26.56 36.55 -3.64
CA VAL A 333 -26.68 35.75 -4.88
C VAL A 333 -27.53 36.40 -5.97
N LYS A 334 -28.24 37.50 -5.67
CA LYS A 334 -29.20 38.16 -6.59
C LYS A 334 -28.62 38.58 -7.94
N ASP A 335 -27.31 38.80 -8.02
CA ASP A 335 -26.62 39.21 -9.24
C ASP A 335 -26.28 38.02 -10.15
N ASP A 336 -26.17 36.81 -9.58
CA ASP A 336 -25.75 35.58 -10.28
C ASP A 336 -26.91 34.62 -10.55
N ILE A 337 -27.94 34.65 -9.72
CA ILE A 337 -29.03 33.66 -9.71
C ILE A 337 -30.36 34.39 -9.67
N ARG A 338 -31.31 33.93 -10.48
CA ARG A 338 -32.67 34.48 -10.50
C ARG A 338 -33.50 33.88 -9.37
N LEU A 339 -34.03 34.74 -8.49
CA LEU A 339 -34.92 34.36 -7.40
C LEU A 339 -36.19 35.21 -7.40
N ASP A 340 -37.31 34.62 -7.00
CA ASP A 340 -38.59 35.32 -6.83
C ASP A 340 -38.87 35.57 -5.35
N ALA A 341 -39.30 36.78 -5.02
CA ALA A 341 -39.79 37.10 -3.69
C ALA A 341 -41.08 36.30 -3.39
N ARG A 342 -41.19 35.78 -2.16
CA ARG A 342 -42.37 35.07 -1.65
C ARG A 342 -42.90 35.79 -0.42
N ASP A 343 -44.14 35.44 -0.04
CA ASP A 343 -44.77 36.01 1.15
C ASP A 343 -43.94 35.69 2.40
N PRO A 344 -43.75 36.67 3.32
CA PRO A 344 -43.01 36.43 4.55
C PRO A 344 -43.61 35.31 5.38
N ILE A 345 -42.75 34.44 5.92
CA ILE A 345 -43.16 33.30 6.74
C ILE A 345 -42.97 33.57 8.22
N VAL A 346 -43.90 33.11 9.05
CA VAL A 346 -43.76 33.15 10.51
C VAL A 346 -43.22 31.80 10.96
N VAL A 347 -42.04 31.81 11.58
CA VAL A 347 -41.35 30.59 12.00
C VAL A 347 -41.08 30.61 13.51
N LYS A 348 -41.22 29.44 14.14
CA LYS A 348 -41.05 29.30 15.59
C LYS A 348 -39.63 29.68 16.02
N GLY A 349 -39.53 30.58 16.99
CA GLY A 349 -38.24 31.07 17.51
C GLY A 349 -37.77 32.40 16.93
N PHE A 350 -38.54 33.00 16.02
CA PHE A 350 -38.33 34.34 15.47
C PHE A 350 -39.54 35.22 15.76
N ALA A 351 -39.30 36.43 16.26
CA ALA A 351 -40.37 37.34 16.68
C ALA A 351 -41.08 38.03 15.51
N GLU A 352 -40.38 38.19 14.37
CA GLU A 352 -40.87 38.89 13.18
C GLU A 352 -41.01 37.93 11.99
N PRO A 353 -41.96 38.16 11.07
CA PRO A 353 -42.05 37.42 9.82
C PRO A 353 -40.77 37.56 8.99
N ILE A 354 -40.28 36.44 8.45
CA ILE A 354 -39.03 36.37 7.70
C ILE A 354 -39.33 36.46 6.21
N THR A 355 -38.69 37.42 5.53
CA THR A 355 -38.75 37.51 4.06
C THR A 355 -37.96 36.39 3.42
N VAL A 356 -38.57 35.72 2.44
CA VAL A 356 -38.03 34.54 1.79
C VAL A 356 -38.11 34.65 0.27
N PHE A 357 -37.20 33.95 -0.42
CA PHE A 357 -37.08 33.96 -1.87
C PHE A 357 -36.98 32.54 -2.42
N ALA A 358 -37.59 32.26 -3.56
CA ALA A 358 -37.57 30.96 -4.22
C ALA A 358 -36.65 30.95 -5.45
N VAL A 359 -35.92 29.86 -5.69
CA VAL A 359 -34.97 29.71 -6.82
C VAL A 359 -35.62 29.04 -8.04
N HIS A 360 -35.31 29.50 -9.26
CA HIS A 360 -35.73 28.86 -10.52
C HIS A 360 -34.75 27.78 -10.99
N ALA A 361 -35.22 26.57 -11.33
CA ALA A 361 -34.38 25.49 -11.84
C ALA A 361 -34.41 25.40 -13.39
N THR A 362 -33.28 25.62 -14.06
CA THR A 362 -33.10 25.40 -15.52
C THR A 362 -32.53 24.00 -15.81
N SER A 363 -33.25 23.15 -16.53
CA SER A 363 -32.85 21.79 -16.97
C SER A 363 -31.73 21.81 -18.02
N GLU A 364 -30.65 21.03 -17.84
CA GLU A 364 -30.07 20.08 -18.84
C GLU A 364 -28.66 19.55 -18.51
N ALA A 365 -28.51 18.25 -18.86
CA ALA A 365 -27.37 17.47 -19.38
C ALA A 365 -26.22 16.97 -18.46
N ALA A 366 -26.18 15.64 -18.37
CA ALA A 366 -25.20 14.75 -17.75
C ALA A 366 -24.09 14.30 -18.71
N ALA A 367 -22.90 14.01 -18.18
CA ALA A 367 -21.91 13.02 -18.66
C ALA A 367 -20.83 12.84 -17.58
N ALA A 368 -20.85 11.79 -16.75
CA ALA A 368 -20.37 10.42 -16.96
C ALA A 368 -18.89 10.22 -16.56
N ALA A 369 -18.63 9.37 -15.55
CA ALA A 369 -17.61 8.31 -15.47
C ALA A 369 -17.59 7.69 -14.03
N PRO A 370 -16.77 6.68 -13.69
CA PRO A 370 -17.13 5.27 -13.61
C PRO A 370 -17.00 4.68 -12.18
N GLN A 371 -17.74 3.60 -11.88
CA GLN A 371 -17.64 2.87 -10.60
C GLN A 371 -16.68 1.67 -10.69
N ALA A 372 -15.80 1.54 -9.69
CA ALA A 372 -15.11 0.30 -9.36
C ALA A 372 -15.08 0.13 -7.84
N THR A 373 -15.60 -0.98 -7.34
CA THR A 373 -15.59 -1.35 -5.92
C THR A 373 -14.88 -2.70 -5.74
N VAL A 374 -13.93 -2.74 -4.80
CA VAL A 374 -13.36 -4.00 -4.29
C VAL A 374 -13.52 -4.03 -2.76
N SER A 375 -14.01 -5.20 -2.34
CA SER A 375 -14.15 -5.79 -1.02
C SER A 375 -12.99 -5.58 -0.03
N ALA A 376 -13.29 -5.65 1.28
CA ALA A 376 -12.40 -6.30 2.26
C ALA A 376 -13.04 -6.46 3.65
N THR A 377 -12.85 -7.63 4.25
CA THR A 377 -12.60 -7.77 5.71
C THR A 377 -11.60 -8.91 5.97
N ALA A 378 -10.75 -8.66 6.97
CA ALA A 378 -9.64 -9.47 7.54
C ALA A 378 -10.15 -10.71 8.33
N PRO A 379 -9.35 -11.56 9.06
CA PRO A 379 -8.26 -11.19 10.00
C PRO A 379 -7.14 -12.25 10.34
N ALA A 380 -6.29 -11.87 11.31
CA ALA A 380 -5.69 -12.65 12.43
C ALA A 380 -4.64 -13.78 12.17
N THR A 381 -3.34 -13.46 12.30
CA THR A 381 -2.40 -13.65 13.46
C THR A 381 -1.81 -15.06 13.65
N ALA A 382 -0.62 -15.25 13.06
CA ALA A 382 0.25 -16.41 13.12
C ALA A 382 1.29 -16.37 14.27
N ALA A 383 0.89 -15.87 15.45
CA ALA A 383 1.78 -15.85 16.63
C ALA A 383 1.86 -17.20 17.37
N ALA A 384 1.25 -18.26 16.83
CA ALA A 384 1.18 -19.57 17.48
C ALA A 384 1.83 -20.73 16.68
N ARG A 385 2.62 -20.43 15.63
CA ARG A 385 3.30 -21.47 14.83
C ARG A 385 4.82 -21.43 14.89
N LEU A 386 5.40 -20.51 15.64
CA LEU A 386 6.86 -20.38 15.82
C LEU A 386 7.46 -21.40 16.81
N ALA A 387 6.74 -22.48 17.14
CA ALA A 387 7.17 -23.47 18.13
C ALA A 387 7.16 -24.92 17.59
N ALA A 388 6.98 -25.15 16.28
CA ALA A 388 6.76 -26.50 15.73
C ALA A 388 7.51 -26.79 14.42
N ALA A 389 8.69 -26.23 14.21
CA ALA A 389 9.53 -26.50 13.04
C ALA A 389 10.98 -26.84 13.43
N GLN A 390 11.15 -27.77 14.37
CA GLN A 390 12.46 -28.24 14.85
C GLN A 390 12.65 -29.76 14.72
N ALA A 391 11.88 -30.43 13.88
CA ALA A 391 11.99 -31.87 13.71
C ALA A 391 11.74 -32.26 12.25
N ASP A 392 12.80 -32.22 11.44
CA ASP A 392 13.10 -33.31 10.51
C ASP A 392 14.43 -33.06 9.77
N SER A 393 15.42 -33.94 9.98
CA SER A 393 16.48 -34.37 9.04
C SER A 393 17.68 -34.94 9.80
N ASP A 394 17.50 -36.09 10.47
CA ASP A 394 18.53 -36.70 11.32
C ASP A 394 19.27 -37.91 10.69
N ASP A 395 19.19 -38.14 9.37
CA ASP A 395 19.81 -39.34 8.76
C ASP A 395 20.84 -39.07 7.64
N VAL A 396 21.39 -37.85 7.56
CA VAL A 396 22.52 -37.54 6.64
C VAL A 396 23.83 -37.44 7.41
N SER A 397 24.74 -38.39 7.16
CA SER A 397 26.10 -38.41 7.72
C SER A 397 27.02 -37.48 6.94
N LEU A 398 27.56 -36.46 7.60
CA LEU A 398 28.62 -35.59 7.06
C LEU A 398 30.00 -36.14 7.48
N PRO A 399 31.04 -35.99 6.63
CA PRO A 399 32.41 -36.37 7.01
C PRO A 399 32.90 -35.61 8.24
N ALA A 400 33.70 -36.29 9.09
CA ALA A 400 34.18 -35.73 10.35
C ALA A 400 35.16 -34.55 10.18
N GLN A 401 35.92 -34.53 9.07
CA GLN A 401 36.85 -33.45 8.73
C GLN A 401 37.10 -33.45 7.21
N VAL A 402 37.23 -32.26 6.63
CA VAL A 402 37.64 -32.07 5.22
C VAL A 402 38.73 -31.00 5.22
N ASP A 403 39.92 -31.34 4.73
CA ASP A 403 41.04 -30.40 4.68
C ASP A 403 40.71 -29.17 3.82
N GLY A 404 40.99 -27.97 4.35
CA GLY A 404 40.68 -26.70 3.67
C GLY A 404 39.25 -26.17 3.85
N LEU A 405 38.40 -26.87 4.61
CA LEU A 405 37.00 -26.51 4.87
C LEU A 405 36.72 -26.39 6.37
N ASP A 406 36.09 -25.30 6.81
CA ASP A 406 35.54 -25.17 8.16
C ASP A 406 34.09 -25.67 8.17
N LEU A 407 33.91 -26.94 8.52
CA LEU A 407 32.61 -27.60 8.61
C LEU A 407 31.67 -26.91 9.61
N ALA A 408 32.19 -26.35 10.71
CA ALA A 408 31.37 -25.71 11.73
C ALA A 408 30.81 -24.37 11.22
N VAL A 409 31.64 -23.58 10.54
CA VAL A 409 31.22 -22.32 9.92
C VAL A 409 30.25 -22.58 8.76
N GLY A 410 30.57 -23.53 7.87
CA GLY A 410 29.69 -23.90 6.75
C GLY A 410 28.33 -24.44 7.21
N LEU A 411 28.31 -25.34 8.21
CA LEU A 411 27.08 -25.89 8.75
C LEU A 411 26.25 -24.84 9.50
N THR A 412 26.90 -23.90 10.19
CA THR A 412 26.21 -22.74 10.82
C THR A 412 25.55 -21.87 9.75
N ARG A 413 26.21 -21.65 8.61
CA ARG A 413 25.65 -20.94 7.44
C ARG A 413 24.54 -21.73 6.75
N ALA A 414 24.49 -23.05 6.93
CA ALA A 414 23.39 -23.92 6.51
C ALA A 414 22.34 -24.16 7.61
N MET A 415 22.32 -23.36 8.69
CA MET A 415 21.39 -23.49 9.82
C MET A 415 21.38 -24.87 10.52
N GLY A 416 22.50 -25.60 10.49
CA GLY A 416 22.56 -26.96 11.05
C GLY A 416 21.96 -28.04 10.15
N MET A 417 21.40 -27.69 8.98
CA MET A 417 20.75 -28.63 8.07
C MET A 417 21.79 -29.43 7.28
N LYS A 418 22.11 -30.64 7.74
CA LYS A 418 23.19 -31.47 7.17
C LYS A 418 22.95 -31.83 5.69
N ALA A 419 21.72 -32.18 5.34
CA ALA A 419 21.35 -32.53 3.97
C ALA A 419 21.50 -31.35 2.99
N PHE A 420 21.08 -30.16 3.43
CA PHE A 420 21.22 -28.93 2.66
C PHE A 420 22.68 -28.50 2.52
N TYR A 421 23.46 -28.63 3.59
CA TYR A 421 24.89 -28.35 3.51
C TYR A 421 25.62 -29.30 2.55
N LEU A 422 25.25 -30.59 2.54
CA LEU A 422 25.80 -31.57 1.59
C LEU A 422 25.50 -31.19 0.13
N SER A 423 24.27 -30.77 -0.18
CA SER A 423 23.89 -30.38 -1.55
C SER A 423 24.63 -29.13 -2.02
N MET A 424 24.89 -28.16 -1.12
CA MET A 424 25.74 -27.01 -1.43
C MET A 424 27.17 -27.42 -1.82
N LEU A 425 27.76 -28.39 -1.10
CA LEU A 425 29.10 -28.89 -1.38
C LEU A 425 29.17 -29.66 -2.71
N GLN A 426 28.15 -30.47 -3.01
CA GLN A 426 28.05 -31.22 -4.27
C GLN A 426 27.91 -30.29 -5.48
N ARG A 427 27.04 -29.27 -5.40
CA ARG A 427 26.91 -28.26 -6.45
C ARG A 427 28.19 -27.48 -6.69
N PHE A 428 28.92 -27.14 -5.63
CA PHE A 428 30.23 -26.49 -5.76
C PHE A 428 31.23 -27.37 -6.55
N LEU A 429 31.26 -28.68 -6.28
CA LEU A 429 32.12 -29.63 -6.99
C LEU A 429 31.79 -29.76 -8.49
N GLU A 430 30.50 -29.81 -8.81
CA GLU A 430 30.01 -29.97 -10.18
C GLU A 430 30.20 -28.69 -11.01
N GLY A 431 30.01 -27.52 -10.40
CA GLY A 431 29.90 -26.26 -11.13
C GLY A 431 31.12 -25.33 -11.15
N ARG A 432 32.15 -25.55 -10.32
CA ARG A 432 33.26 -24.58 -10.14
C ARG A 432 34.66 -25.11 -10.42
N SER A 433 34.80 -26.38 -10.74
CA SER A 433 36.11 -27.00 -10.98
C SER A 433 36.83 -26.47 -12.23
N ASP A 434 36.11 -25.85 -13.17
CA ASP A 434 36.62 -25.24 -14.40
C ASP A 434 36.83 -23.71 -14.31
N ALA A 435 36.54 -23.09 -13.16
CA ALA A 435 36.60 -21.63 -13.00
C ALA A 435 37.95 -21.01 -13.42
N PRO A 436 39.14 -21.59 -13.09
CA PRO A 436 40.42 -21.06 -13.55
C PRO A 436 40.58 -21.07 -15.07
N ALA A 437 40.08 -22.11 -15.74
CA ALA A 437 40.13 -22.21 -17.20
C ALA A 437 39.28 -21.13 -17.87
N ARG A 438 38.08 -20.88 -17.34
CA ARG A 438 37.18 -19.83 -17.83
C ARG A 438 37.74 -18.42 -17.61
N ILE A 439 38.42 -18.20 -16.49
CA ILE A 439 39.12 -16.92 -16.22
C ILE A 439 40.26 -16.72 -17.23
N ARG A 440 41.06 -17.75 -17.55
CA ARG A 440 42.09 -17.67 -18.59
C ARG A 440 41.52 -17.39 -19.97
N GLU A 441 40.40 -18.02 -20.30
CA GLU A 441 39.71 -17.80 -21.57
C GLU A 441 39.24 -16.35 -21.71
N ALA A 442 38.62 -15.79 -20.65
CA ALA A 442 38.22 -14.39 -20.61
C ALA A 442 39.42 -13.43 -20.76
N LEU A 443 40.53 -13.70 -20.05
CA LEU A 443 41.76 -12.94 -20.17
C LEU A 443 42.38 -13.03 -21.58
N GLY A 444 42.36 -14.21 -22.19
CA GLY A 444 42.82 -14.44 -23.56
C GLY A 444 41.97 -13.71 -24.62
N ALA A 445 40.67 -13.53 -24.35
CA ALA A 445 39.76 -12.72 -25.15
C ALA A 445 39.88 -11.21 -24.86
N GLY A 446 40.68 -10.80 -23.87
CA GLY A 446 40.82 -9.40 -23.44
C GLY A 446 39.65 -8.88 -22.59
N ASP A 447 38.76 -9.76 -22.11
CA ASP A 447 37.60 -9.40 -21.29
C ASP A 447 37.95 -9.47 -19.79
N PHE A 448 38.65 -8.43 -19.32
CA PHE A 448 39.02 -8.29 -17.91
C PHE A 448 37.82 -8.21 -16.98
N LYS A 449 36.68 -7.68 -17.46
CA LYS A 449 35.47 -7.52 -16.64
C LYS A 449 34.79 -8.87 -16.41
N ALA A 450 34.73 -9.73 -17.44
CA ALA A 450 34.26 -11.09 -17.28
C ALA A 450 35.15 -11.90 -16.34
N ALA A 451 36.48 -11.74 -16.41
CA ALA A 451 37.42 -12.36 -15.49
C ALA A 451 37.17 -11.92 -14.03
N GLU A 452 36.97 -10.60 -13.80
CA GLU A 452 36.67 -10.04 -12.48
C GLU A 452 35.38 -10.61 -11.89
N LEU A 453 34.30 -10.68 -12.68
CA LEU A 453 33.01 -11.24 -12.26
C LEU A 453 33.12 -12.74 -11.91
N LEU A 454 33.88 -13.51 -12.68
CA LEU A 454 34.13 -14.93 -12.40
C LEU A 454 34.88 -15.13 -11.08
N SER A 455 35.88 -14.28 -10.80
CA SER A 455 36.60 -14.28 -9.52
C SER A 455 35.70 -13.87 -8.35
N HIS A 456 34.87 -12.85 -8.53
CA HIS A 456 33.90 -12.39 -7.53
C HIS A 456 32.90 -13.49 -7.15
N SER A 457 32.29 -14.14 -8.16
CA SER A 457 31.35 -15.25 -7.95
C SER A 457 32.02 -16.41 -7.21
N LEU A 458 33.25 -16.78 -7.59
CA LEU A 458 33.99 -17.85 -6.92
C LEU A 458 34.30 -17.51 -5.46
N ARG A 459 34.67 -16.27 -5.15
CA ARG A 459 34.84 -15.79 -3.76
C ARG A 459 33.56 -15.96 -2.96
N GLY A 460 32.43 -15.50 -3.49
CA GLY A 460 31.13 -15.54 -2.81
C GLY A 460 30.68 -16.98 -2.49
N VAL A 461 30.70 -17.87 -3.49
CA VAL A 461 30.25 -19.26 -3.31
C VAL A 461 31.19 -20.03 -2.38
N SER A 462 32.51 -19.90 -2.55
CA SER A 462 33.48 -20.58 -1.71
C SER A 462 33.44 -20.10 -0.26
N ALA A 463 33.22 -18.80 -0.04
CA ALA A 463 32.98 -18.26 1.30
C ALA A 463 31.69 -18.85 1.87
N GLN A 464 30.61 -18.93 1.11
CA GLN A 464 29.32 -19.43 1.62
C GLN A 464 29.39 -20.87 2.15
N ILE A 465 30.18 -21.74 1.51
CA ILE A 465 30.40 -23.12 1.97
C ILE A 465 31.41 -23.26 3.11
N GLY A 466 32.10 -22.18 3.51
CA GLY A 466 33.08 -22.22 4.60
C GLY A 466 34.50 -22.63 4.16
N ALA A 467 34.88 -22.37 2.91
CA ALA A 467 36.26 -22.59 2.46
C ALA A 467 37.23 -21.62 3.17
N LEU A 468 38.41 -22.13 3.58
CA LEU A 468 39.36 -21.36 4.40
C LEU A 468 40.30 -20.47 3.57
N ARG A 469 40.86 -21.00 2.47
CA ARG A 469 41.91 -20.31 1.67
C ARG A 469 41.38 -19.70 0.37
N LEU A 470 40.52 -20.44 -0.33
CA LEU A 470 40.02 -20.07 -1.65
C LEU A 470 39.35 -18.68 -1.71
N PRO A 471 38.54 -18.24 -0.72
CA PRO A 471 37.92 -16.92 -0.79
C PRO A 471 38.95 -15.78 -0.82
N ALA A 472 40.01 -15.89 -0.02
CA ALA A 472 41.06 -14.87 0.06
C ALA A 472 41.92 -14.83 -1.22
N ASP A 473 42.22 -16.00 -1.81
CA ASP A 473 42.94 -16.07 -3.08
C ASP A 473 42.09 -15.50 -4.25
N ALA A 474 40.79 -15.78 -4.25
CA ALA A 474 39.85 -15.24 -5.24
C ALA A 474 39.67 -13.72 -5.10
N GLU A 475 39.63 -13.20 -3.87
CA GLU A 475 39.59 -11.76 -3.58
C GLU A 475 40.84 -11.03 -4.07
N ALA A 476 42.03 -11.59 -3.82
CA ALA A 476 43.28 -11.00 -4.26
C ALA A 476 43.35 -10.92 -5.81
N LEU A 477 42.84 -11.95 -6.50
CA LEU A 477 42.74 -11.96 -7.96
C LEU A 477 41.70 -10.94 -8.47
N GLU A 478 40.51 -10.90 -7.85
CA GLU A 478 39.44 -9.93 -8.16
C GLU A 478 39.98 -8.50 -8.08
N GLN A 479 40.68 -8.16 -6.99
CA GLN A 479 41.25 -6.83 -6.79
C GLN A 479 42.37 -6.51 -7.81
N ALA A 480 43.22 -7.47 -8.16
CA ALA A 480 44.25 -7.28 -9.18
C ALA A 480 43.67 -7.05 -10.59
N LEU A 481 42.55 -7.70 -10.91
CA LEU A 481 41.81 -7.51 -12.17
C LEU A 481 41.15 -6.13 -12.20
N HIS A 482 40.53 -5.72 -11.10
CA HIS A 482 39.92 -4.40 -10.93
C HIS A 482 40.94 -3.27 -11.10
N GLU A 483 42.10 -3.40 -10.43
CA GLU A 483 43.21 -2.43 -10.49
C GLU A 483 44.00 -2.49 -11.82
N LYS A 484 43.66 -3.42 -12.73
CA LYS A 484 44.33 -3.66 -14.02
C LYS A 484 45.84 -3.84 -13.88
N LYS A 485 46.26 -4.65 -12.91
CA LYS A 485 47.68 -4.98 -12.69
C LYS A 485 48.30 -5.65 -13.92
N PRO A 486 49.63 -5.64 -14.06
CA PRO A 486 50.32 -6.32 -15.15
C PRO A 486 49.91 -7.81 -15.25
N LEU A 487 49.70 -8.30 -16.47
CA LEU A 487 49.35 -9.71 -16.76
C LEU A 487 50.20 -10.76 -16.00
N PRO A 488 51.53 -10.61 -15.83
CA PRO A 488 52.32 -11.55 -15.04
C PRO A 488 51.92 -11.64 -13.56
N GLU A 489 51.47 -10.53 -12.97
CA GLU A 489 51.00 -10.50 -11.58
C GLU A 489 49.62 -11.16 -11.47
N ILE A 490 48.72 -10.89 -12.42
CA ILE A 490 47.41 -11.54 -12.51
C ILE A 490 47.56 -13.05 -12.67
N GLU A 491 48.45 -13.51 -13.57
CA GLU A 491 48.69 -14.95 -13.78
C GLU A 491 49.26 -15.62 -12.53
N ALA A 492 50.15 -14.95 -11.78
CA ALA A 492 50.69 -15.49 -10.53
C ALA A 492 49.61 -15.67 -9.45
N LEU A 493 48.65 -14.76 -9.37
CA LEU A 493 47.49 -14.87 -8.47
C LEU A 493 46.52 -15.96 -8.94
N LEU A 494 46.30 -16.06 -10.25
CA LEU A 494 45.45 -17.09 -10.84
C LEU A 494 45.98 -18.51 -10.57
N VAL A 495 47.30 -18.72 -10.70
CA VAL A 495 47.96 -19.99 -10.36
C VAL A 495 47.79 -20.34 -8.87
N ARG A 496 47.86 -19.35 -7.98
CA ARG A 496 47.65 -19.55 -6.54
C ARG A 496 46.21 -19.96 -6.23
N MET A 497 45.24 -19.26 -6.82
CA MET A 497 43.82 -19.57 -6.67
C MET A 497 43.48 -20.95 -7.27
N GLU A 498 44.08 -21.33 -8.40
CA GLU A 498 43.90 -22.66 -8.99
C GLU A 498 44.43 -23.77 -8.08
N ALA A 499 45.58 -23.54 -7.42
CA ALA A 499 46.13 -24.48 -6.45
C ALA A 499 45.19 -24.67 -5.25
N SER A 500 44.68 -23.58 -4.65
CA SER A 500 43.78 -23.68 -3.50
C SER A 500 42.40 -24.27 -3.86
N LEU A 501 41.88 -23.99 -5.06
CA LEU A 501 40.69 -24.65 -5.59
C LEU A 501 40.94 -26.15 -5.80
N GLY A 502 42.08 -26.53 -6.39
CA GLY A 502 42.44 -27.93 -6.64
C GLY A 502 42.57 -28.74 -5.35
N GLU A 503 43.23 -28.19 -4.33
CA GLU A 503 43.32 -28.76 -2.98
C GLU A 503 41.92 -29.00 -2.38
N LEU A 504 41.05 -27.98 -2.43
CA LEU A 504 39.69 -28.07 -1.88
C LEU A 504 38.83 -29.09 -2.63
N VAL A 505 38.87 -29.10 -3.96
CA VAL A 505 38.12 -30.05 -4.79
C VAL A 505 38.58 -31.48 -4.54
N ALA A 506 39.89 -31.72 -4.41
CA ALA A 506 40.43 -33.03 -4.07
C ALA A 506 39.97 -33.50 -2.67
N ALA A 507 40.04 -32.61 -1.69
CA ALA A 507 39.59 -32.88 -0.32
C ALA A 507 38.08 -33.22 -0.29
N LEU A 508 37.25 -32.40 -0.94
CA LEU A 508 35.80 -32.61 -1.04
C LEU A 508 35.44 -33.93 -1.75
N ARG A 509 36.12 -34.28 -2.85
CA ARG A 509 35.89 -35.56 -3.56
C ARG A 509 36.30 -36.77 -2.74
N SER A 510 37.32 -36.64 -1.89
CA SER A 510 37.75 -37.73 -0.99
C SER A 510 36.85 -37.88 0.25
N GLY A 511 36.24 -36.78 0.70
CA GLY A 511 35.45 -36.73 1.93
C GLY A 511 33.94 -36.90 1.76
N LEU A 512 33.37 -36.61 0.58
CA LEU A 512 31.93 -36.67 0.36
C LEU A 512 31.47 -38.02 -0.22
N PRO A 513 30.32 -38.57 0.22
CA PRO A 513 29.73 -39.73 -0.41
C PRO A 513 29.33 -39.42 -1.87
N PRO A 514 29.43 -40.40 -2.80
CA PRO A 514 29.04 -40.21 -4.19
C PRO A 514 27.54 -39.86 -4.30
N ALA A 515 27.20 -39.01 -5.27
CA ALA A 515 25.87 -38.39 -5.44
C ALA A 515 24.69 -39.39 -5.51
N ASP A 516 24.96 -40.65 -5.89
CA ASP A 516 23.93 -41.68 -6.13
C ASP A 516 23.40 -42.39 -4.87
N ALA A 517 23.92 -42.10 -3.67
CA ALA A 517 23.53 -42.82 -2.45
C ALA A 517 22.26 -42.28 -1.75
N GLN A 518 21.65 -41.18 -2.22
CA GLN A 518 20.52 -40.51 -1.54
C GLN A 518 19.17 -40.59 -2.26
N GLY A 519 19.06 -41.42 -3.31
CA GLY A 519 17.84 -41.57 -4.12
C GLY A 519 16.95 -42.77 -3.79
N SER A 520 17.01 -43.34 -2.59
CA SER A 520 16.12 -44.45 -2.21
C SER A 520 15.81 -44.46 -0.71
N GLN A 521 14.83 -43.63 -0.33
CA GLN A 521 13.80 -43.99 0.66
C GLN A 521 12.66 -42.98 0.64
#